data_AF-A0AAE7EGL8-F1
#
_entry.id   AF-A0AAE7EGL8-F1
#
_cell.length_a   1.000
_cell.length_b   1.000
_cell.length_c   1.000
_cell.angle_alpha   90.00
_cell.angle_beta   90.00
_cell.angle_gamma   90.00
#
_symmetry.space_group_name_H-M   'P 1'
#
loop_
_entity.id
_entity.type
_entity.pdbx_description
1 polymer ?
#
loop_
_entity_poly.entity_id
_entity_poly.type
_entity_poly.pdbx_seq_one_letter_code
_entity_poly.pdbx_strand_id
1 'polypeptide(L)'
;MAFWLIIIVLLVGASALLVVPAMRQGKESTAASRDTLNKAFYQDRLDELAQDEDQGVVTERPELVKELQQNLLNDIPGQPDEHPARPINRWALVPGVMVLVVVSVGFYLKTGGLAQVTAWHQVESQMPELRARVANERAQPLSMEEIARLGLGLRTSLQDDDRNLNDWMMLGRVGMALNNATTATQAFAHAYSLDPSNMDVRLGYAEVLTRSGDPEDNKQATAMLRTMVAEDHTNVRVLSLLAFNSFEQGDYQQAIGAWQVMLKLLPADDQRVAVIKRSIEQAKVQVGAETVKLSVTVTLSPEAAKALPQQGTLIVSVTDGTNPVPVAVKQLPLSRFPLSFTLDDSNAMMPERLLSAQQKVKVHVRLSQDGLATPQAGDWFGDSTLQAYSGKEQVSVQIDKQVP
;
A
#
# COMPACT_ATOMS: atom_id res chain seq x y z
N MET A 1 34.95 -10.59 4.42
CA MET A 1 36.01 -11.24 5.23
C MET A 1 35.88 -10.97 6.73
N ALA A 2 35.77 -9.71 7.19
CA ALA A 2 35.62 -9.39 8.62
C ALA A 2 34.45 -10.10 9.32
N PHE A 3 33.30 -10.21 8.65
CA PHE A 3 32.12 -10.91 9.16
C PHE A 3 32.40 -12.37 9.58
N TRP A 4 33.04 -13.14 8.71
CA TRP A 4 33.38 -14.54 9.00
C TRP A 4 34.38 -14.68 10.15
N LEU A 5 35.33 -13.74 10.25
CA LEU A 5 36.29 -13.72 11.36
C LEU A 5 35.57 -13.48 12.70
N ILE A 6 34.59 -12.58 12.74
CA ILE A 6 33.80 -12.32 13.95
C ILE A 6 33.02 -13.57 14.38
N ILE A 7 32.36 -14.26 13.44
CA ILE A 7 31.64 -15.51 13.73
C ILE A 7 32.59 -16.56 14.32
N ILE A 8 33.76 -16.75 13.72
CA ILE A 8 34.75 -17.71 14.20
C ILE A 8 35.20 -17.35 15.62
N VAL A 9 35.51 -16.08 15.89
CA VAL A 9 35.92 -15.61 17.22
C VAL A 9 34.82 -15.84 18.25
N LEU A 10 33.55 -15.53 17.92
CA LEU A 10 32.42 -15.75 18.82
C LEU A 10 32.21 -17.24 19.10
N LEU A 11 32.34 -18.10 18.09
CA LEU A 11 32.17 -19.55 18.24
C LEU A 11 33.31 -20.16 19.05
N VAL A 12 34.54 -19.70 18.87
CA VAL A 12 35.69 -20.05 19.71
C VAL A 12 35.45 -19.60 21.15
N GLY A 13 34.96 -18.38 21.37
CA GLY A 13 34.62 -17.85 22.69
C GLY A 13 33.53 -18.67 23.39
N ALA A 14 32.44 -18.99 22.68
CA ALA A 14 31.35 -19.84 23.20
C ALA A 14 31.84 -21.25 23.54
N SER A 15 32.70 -21.83 22.69
CA SER A 15 33.32 -23.12 22.96
C SER A 15 34.24 -23.07 24.18
N ALA A 16 35.00 -21.98 24.34
CA ALA A 16 35.85 -21.76 25.52
C ALA A 16 35.03 -21.64 26.81
N LEU A 17 33.87 -20.98 26.78
CA LEU A 17 32.97 -20.90 27.94
C LEU A 17 32.43 -22.28 28.37
N LEU A 18 32.24 -23.20 27.44
CA LEU A 18 31.85 -24.59 27.76
C LEU A 18 33.05 -25.36 28.33
N VAL A 19 34.22 -25.26 27.70
CA VAL A 19 35.37 -26.11 27.99
C VAL A 19 36.15 -25.65 29.23
N VAL A 20 36.36 -24.36 29.44
CA VAL A 20 37.23 -23.82 30.50
C VAL A 20 36.72 -24.13 31.91
N PRO A 21 35.43 -23.95 32.27
CA PRO A 21 34.92 -24.30 33.60
C PRO A 21 35.01 -25.81 33.87
N ALA A 22 34.69 -26.64 32.87
CA ALA A 22 34.79 -28.10 32.96
C ALA A 22 36.24 -28.57 33.19
N MET A 23 37.22 -27.86 32.63
CA MET A 23 38.64 -28.14 32.88
C MET A 23 39.14 -27.65 34.25
N ARG A 24 38.49 -26.65 34.86
CA ARG A 24 38.88 -26.10 36.16
C ARG A 24 38.31 -26.87 37.36
N GLN A 25 37.11 -27.43 37.23
CA GLN A 25 36.43 -28.15 38.32
C GLN A 25 37.08 -29.49 38.71
N GLY A 26 37.95 -30.06 37.87
CA GLY A 26 38.67 -31.32 38.17
C GLY A 26 39.83 -31.20 39.18
N LYS A 27 40.01 -30.05 39.85
CA LYS A 27 41.14 -29.80 40.78
C LYS A 27 40.78 -29.66 42.25
N GLU A 28 39.52 -29.46 42.60
CA GLU A 28 39.09 -29.40 44.01
C GLU A 28 38.22 -30.60 44.35
N SER A 29 38.78 -31.51 45.16
CA SER A 29 37.98 -32.58 45.77
C SER A 29 37.06 -31.94 46.80
N THR A 30 35.75 -31.97 46.52
CA THR A 30 34.71 -31.51 47.44
C THR A 30 34.84 -32.16 48.83
N ALA A 31 35.40 -33.37 48.90
CA ALA A 31 35.68 -34.08 50.15
C ALA A 31 36.82 -33.43 50.95
N ALA A 32 37.93 -33.06 50.28
CA ALA A 32 39.05 -32.38 50.95
C ALA A 32 38.62 -31.02 51.52
N SER A 33 37.72 -30.31 50.85
CA SER A 33 37.19 -29.03 51.33
C SER A 33 36.22 -29.18 52.52
N ARG A 34 35.49 -30.29 52.64
CA ARG A 34 34.57 -30.57 53.75
C ARG A 34 35.32 -30.95 55.02
N ASP A 35 36.31 -31.81 54.91
CA ASP A 35 37.11 -32.24 56.06
C ASP A 35 37.92 -31.09 56.66
N THR A 36 38.45 -30.20 55.81
CA THR A 36 39.11 -28.97 56.28
C THR A 36 38.13 -28.04 56.99
N LEU A 37 36.88 -27.95 56.50
CA LEU A 37 35.85 -27.11 57.11
C LEU A 37 35.40 -27.65 58.48
N ASN A 38 35.17 -28.97 58.56
CA ASN A 38 34.76 -29.64 59.79
C ASN A 38 35.84 -29.54 60.88
N LYS A 39 37.12 -29.67 60.51
CA LYS A 39 38.24 -29.43 61.42
C LYS A 39 38.34 -27.98 61.89
N ALA A 40 38.06 -27.01 61.01
CA ALA A 40 38.05 -25.60 61.38
C ALA A 40 36.91 -25.30 62.38
N PHE A 41 35.70 -25.81 62.14
CA PHE A 41 34.58 -25.67 63.09
C PHE A 41 34.86 -26.33 64.43
N TYR A 42 35.52 -27.49 64.44
CA TYR A 42 35.94 -28.13 65.67
C TYR A 42 36.88 -27.23 66.51
N GLN A 43 37.86 -26.61 65.87
CA GLN A 43 38.80 -25.70 66.54
C GLN A 43 38.09 -24.46 67.10
N ASP A 44 37.22 -23.84 66.30
CA ASP A 44 36.43 -22.67 66.71
C ASP A 44 35.56 -22.99 67.92
N ARG A 45 34.94 -24.19 67.94
CA ARG A 45 34.13 -24.64 69.07
C ARG A 45 34.93 -24.94 70.32
N LEU A 46 36.19 -25.38 70.20
CA LEU A 46 37.08 -25.54 71.35
C LEU A 46 37.47 -24.21 72.00
N ASP A 47 37.66 -23.18 71.18
CA ASP A 47 38.00 -21.83 71.63
C ASP A 47 36.78 -21.16 72.29
N GLU A 48 35.57 -21.33 71.72
CA GLU A 48 34.32 -20.90 72.34
C GLU A 48 34.10 -21.56 73.70
N LEU A 49 34.32 -22.88 73.80
CA LEU A 49 34.14 -23.62 75.03
C LEU A 49 35.14 -23.22 76.13
N ALA A 50 36.34 -22.77 75.74
CA ALA A 50 37.33 -22.22 76.67
C ALA A 50 36.89 -20.84 77.21
N GLN A 51 36.33 -19.99 76.35
CA GLN A 51 35.79 -18.69 76.78
C GLN A 51 34.58 -18.84 77.71
N ASP A 52 33.70 -19.80 77.42
CA ASP A 52 32.51 -20.07 78.23
C ASP A 52 32.86 -20.64 79.62
N GLU A 53 33.96 -21.41 79.73
CA GLU A 53 34.50 -21.89 81.01
C GLU A 53 35.08 -20.72 81.83
N ASP A 54 35.86 -19.83 81.21
CA ASP A 54 36.39 -18.62 81.86
C ASP A 54 35.28 -17.68 82.37
N GLN A 55 34.13 -17.67 81.69
CA GLN A 55 32.94 -16.90 82.07
C GLN A 55 32.05 -17.64 83.09
N GLY A 56 32.39 -18.86 83.48
CA GLY A 56 31.66 -19.67 84.44
C GLY A 56 30.33 -20.25 83.92
N VAL A 57 30.12 -20.24 82.60
CA VAL A 57 28.94 -20.79 81.92
C VAL A 57 29.04 -22.31 81.77
N VAL A 58 30.26 -22.83 81.62
CA VAL A 58 30.55 -24.26 81.46
C VAL A 58 31.43 -24.76 82.61
N THR A 59 31.01 -25.83 83.27
CA THR A 59 31.73 -26.40 84.44
C THR A 59 32.47 -27.70 84.14
N GLU A 60 32.09 -28.40 83.06
CA GLU A 60 32.58 -29.76 82.72
C GLU A 60 33.15 -29.81 81.30
N ARG A 61 34.08 -28.90 81.00
CA ARG A 61 34.75 -28.81 79.69
C ARG A 61 35.34 -30.15 79.20
N PRO A 62 35.98 -31.00 80.03
CA PRO A 62 36.58 -32.24 79.55
C PRO A 62 35.58 -33.21 78.91
N GLU A 63 34.34 -33.25 79.39
CA GLU A 63 33.30 -34.14 78.85
C GLU A 63 32.76 -33.62 77.52
N LEU A 64 32.50 -32.32 77.43
CA LEU A 64 32.04 -31.67 76.21
C LEU A 64 33.08 -31.72 75.08
N VAL A 65 34.37 -31.59 75.41
CA VAL A 65 35.46 -31.79 74.44
C VAL A 65 35.47 -33.22 73.91
N LYS A 66 35.21 -34.21 74.78
CA LYS A 66 35.16 -35.62 74.40
C LYS A 66 33.98 -35.92 73.47
N GLU A 67 32.82 -35.34 73.75
CA GLU A 67 31.65 -35.44 72.86
C GLU A 67 31.93 -34.79 71.50
N LEU A 68 32.55 -33.60 71.49
CA LEU A 68 32.93 -32.91 70.26
C LEU A 68 33.94 -33.73 69.43
N GLN A 69 34.88 -34.41 70.09
CA GLN A 69 35.81 -35.35 69.42
C GLN A 69 35.06 -36.53 68.81
N GLN A 70 34.10 -37.13 69.53
CA GLN A 70 33.29 -38.22 69.02
C GLN A 70 32.43 -37.79 67.82
N ASN A 71 31.85 -36.60 67.86
CA ASN A 71 31.08 -36.04 66.75
C ASN A 71 31.98 -35.79 65.52
N LEU A 72 33.18 -35.20 65.72
CA LEU A 72 34.13 -35.02 64.62
C LEU A 72 34.58 -36.35 64.00
N LEU A 73 34.78 -37.38 64.82
CA LEU A 73 35.12 -38.74 64.36
C LEU A 73 33.97 -39.40 63.58
N ASN A 74 32.71 -39.09 63.93
CA ASN A 74 31.54 -39.58 63.19
C ASN A 74 31.32 -38.80 61.88
N ASP A 75 31.63 -37.51 61.87
CA ASP A 75 31.47 -36.61 60.72
C ASP A 75 32.62 -36.71 59.71
N ILE A 76 33.79 -37.21 60.12
CA ILE A 76 34.91 -37.56 59.24
C ILE A 76 34.88 -39.08 59.03
N PRO A 77 34.30 -39.60 57.93
CA PRO A 77 34.25 -41.03 57.68
C PRO A 77 35.67 -41.63 57.68
N GLY A 78 35.86 -42.74 58.42
CA GLY A 78 37.16 -43.40 58.62
C GLY A 78 37.78 -44.03 57.38
N GLN A 79 37.04 -44.08 56.28
CA GLN A 79 37.57 -44.28 54.94
C GLN A 79 37.16 -43.06 54.13
N PRO A 80 38.11 -42.27 53.59
CA PRO A 80 37.74 -41.31 52.57
C PRO A 80 36.99 -42.08 51.49
N ASP A 81 35.83 -41.58 51.07
CA ASP A 81 35.21 -42.03 49.82
C ASP A 81 36.23 -41.72 48.70
N GLU A 82 37.15 -42.65 48.45
CA GLU A 82 38.08 -42.67 47.32
C GLU A 82 37.32 -43.03 46.04
N HIS A 83 36.17 -42.41 45.82
CA HIS A 83 35.69 -42.17 44.49
C HIS A 83 36.31 -40.83 44.07
N PRO A 84 37.56 -40.81 43.56
CA PRO A 84 38.07 -39.59 42.96
C PRO A 84 37.02 -39.16 41.95
N ALA A 85 36.49 -37.95 42.09
CA ALA A 85 35.61 -37.36 41.09
C ALA A 85 36.36 -37.50 39.76
N ARG A 86 35.92 -38.45 38.91
CA ARG A 86 36.65 -38.75 37.67
C ARG A 86 36.66 -37.44 36.89
N PRO A 87 37.85 -36.85 36.61
CA PRO A 87 37.88 -35.64 35.83
C PRO A 87 37.20 -35.94 34.50
N ILE A 88 36.26 -35.08 34.10
CA ILE A 88 35.57 -35.21 32.82
C ILE A 88 36.66 -35.35 31.75
N ASN A 89 36.67 -36.49 31.06
CA ASN A 89 37.63 -36.72 29.98
C ASN A 89 37.47 -35.58 28.97
N ARG A 90 38.55 -34.92 28.56
CA ARG A 90 38.50 -33.79 27.60
C ARG A 90 37.79 -34.17 26.31
N TRP A 91 37.87 -35.45 25.92
CA TRP A 91 37.16 -36.00 24.78
C TRP A 91 35.63 -36.06 24.96
N ALA A 92 35.12 -36.06 26.19
CA ALA A 92 33.69 -36.01 26.48
C ALA A 92 33.07 -34.62 26.17
N LEU A 93 33.88 -33.57 26.03
CA LEU A 93 33.43 -32.23 25.64
C LEU A 93 33.35 -32.03 24.12
N VAL A 94 34.05 -32.87 23.34
CA VAL A 94 34.10 -32.80 21.88
C VAL A 94 32.70 -32.96 21.25
N PRO A 95 31.84 -33.91 21.67
CA PRO A 95 30.47 -33.99 21.15
C PRO A 95 29.66 -32.71 21.42
N GLY A 96 29.82 -32.10 22.59
CA GLY A 96 29.12 -30.85 22.94
C GLY A 96 29.54 -29.67 22.07
N VAL A 97 30.84 -29.48 21.86
CA VAL A 97 31.38 -28.45 20.94
C VAL A 97 30.97 -28.74 19.50
N MET A 98 30.99 -30.01 19.06
CA MET A 98 30.56 -30.40 17.72
C MET A 98 29.08 -30.07 17.51
N VAL A 99 28.21 -30.43 18.47
CA VAL A 99 26.78 -30.08 18.42
C VAL A 99 26.59 -28.57 18.38
N LEU A 100 27.33 -27.81 19.20
CA LEU A 100 27.29 -26.35 19.18
C LEU A 100 27.64 -25.79 17.79
N VAL A 101 28.72 -26.28 17.17
CA VAL A 101 29.13 -25.86 15.82
C VAL A 101 28.07 -26.22 14.79
N VAL A 102 27.60 -27.47 14.78
CA VAL A 102 26.63 -27.96 13.80
C VAL A 102 25.32 -27.20 13.90
N VAL A 103 24.81 -26.99 15.11
CA VAL A 103 23.58 -26.20 15.34
C VAL A 103 23.79 -24.76 14.91
N SER A 104 24.93 -24.14 15.26
CA SER A 104 25.21 -22.75 14.88
C SER A 104 25.32 -22.58 13.36
N VAL A 105 26.04 -23.47 12.69
CA VAL A 105 26.17 -23.46 11.22
C VAL A 105 24.82 -23.74 10.56
N GLY A 106 24.08 -24.74 11.02
CA GLY A 106 22.74 -25.06 10.49
C GLY A 106 21.76 -23.90 10.65
N PHE A 107 21.79 -23.21 11.80
CA PHE A 107 20.97 -22.03 12.05
C PHE A 107 21.37 -20.88 11.13
N TYR A 108 22.68 -20.65 10.93
CA TYR A 108 23.18 -19.64 10.00
C TYR A 108 22.81 -19.95 8.54
N LEU A 109 22.92 -21.21 8.10
CA LEU A 109 22.51 -21.59 6.74
C LEU A 109 21.01 -21.36 6.51
N LYS A 110 20.20 -21.51 7.56
CA LYS A 110 18.75 -21.28 7.49
C LYS A 110 18.35 -19.79 7.58
N THR A 111 19.08 -18.97 8.34
CA THR A 111 18.65 -17.59 8.71
C THR A 111 19.61 -16.48 8.29
N GLY A 112 20.87 -16.81 8.03
CA GLY A 112 21.98 -15.86 7.86
C GLY A 112 22.06 -15.19 6.49
N GLY A 113 21.06 -15.38 5.63
CA GLY A 113 20.94 -14.63 4.38
C GLY A 113 21.95 -15.00 3.29
N LEU A 114 22.68 -16.13 3.42
CA LEU A 114 23.77 -16.49 2.50
C LEU A 114 23.28 -16.52 1.04
N ALA A 115 22.10 -17.11 0.79
CA ALA A 115 21.50 -17.17 -0.54
C ALA A 115 21.22 -15.78 -1.12
N GLN A 116 20.74 -14.85 -0.29
CA GLN A 116 20.47 -13.47 -0.68
C GLN A 116 21.76 -12.71 -1.00
N VAL A 117 22.82 -12.92 -0.22
CA VAL A 117 24.14 -12.33 -0.48
C VAL A 117 24.74 -12.88 -1.78
N THR A 118 24.64 -14.18 -2.02
CA THR A 118 25.11 -14.77 -3.28
C THR A 118 24.30 -14.28 -4.48
N ALA A 119 22.98 -14.17 -4.34
CA ALA A 119 22.12 -13.62 -5.39
C ALA A 119 22.42 -12.13 -5.64
N TRP A 120 22.69 -11.36 -4.59
CA TRP A 120 23.07 -9.95 -4.70
C TRP A 120 24.40 -9.78 -5.45
N HIS A 121 25.43 -10.56 -5.13
CA HIS A 121 26.69 -10.55 -5.89
C HIS A 121 26.48 -10.95 -7.36
N GLN A 122 25.59 -11.90 -7.63
CA GLN A 122 25.24 -12.27 -8.99
C GLN A 122 24.57 -11.10 -9.72
N VAL A 123 23.64 -10.40 -9.08
CA VAL A 123 23.00 -9.19 -9.64
C VAL A 123 24.05 -8.13 -9.97
N GLU A 124 24.95 -7.84 -9.05
CA GLU A 124 26.02 -6.85 -9.24
C GLU A 124 26.88 -7.20 -10.47
N SER A 125 27.23 -8.48 -10.66
CA SER A 125 27.97 -8.94 -11.84
C SER A 125 27.21 -8.82 -13.16
N GLN A 126 25.87 -8.91 -13.12
CA GLN A 126 24.99 -8.87 -14.29
C GLN A 126 24.51 -7.45 -14.64
N MET A 127 24.69 -6.48 -13.74
CA MET A 127 24.21 -5.11 -13.93
C MET A 127 24.68 -4.45 -15.24
N PRO A 128 25.94 -4.60 -15.69
CA PRO A 128 26.36 -4.01 -16.98
C PRO A 128 25.56 -4.54 -18.17
N GLU A 129 25.26 -5.85 -18.20
CA GLU A 129 24.48 -6.49 -19.25
C GLU A 129 23.01 -6.03 -19.21
N LEU A 130 22.41 -6.01 -18.01
CA LEU A 130 21.03 -5.53 -17.84
C LEU A 130 20.89 -4.07 -18.30
N ARG A 131 21.83 -3.20 -17.92
CA ARG A 131 21.85 -1.80 -18.38
C ARG A 131 22.01 -1.68 -19.89
N ALA A 132 22.90 -2.47 -20.50
CA ALA A 132 23.10 -2.47 -21.95
C ALA A 132 21.85 -2.91 -22.71
N ARG A 133 21.10 -3.89 -22.18
CA ARG A 133 19.81 -4.31 -22.76
C ARG A 133 18.74 -3.23 -22.66
N VAL A 134 18.65 -2.52 -21.52
CA VAL A 134 17.71 -1.39 -21.37
C VAL A 134 18.02 -0.25 -22.34
N ALA A 135 19.31 0.02 -22.59
CA ALA A 135 19.74 1.05 -23.53
C ALA A 135 19.52 0.68 -25.01
N ASN A 136 19.27 -0.60 -25.32
CA ASN A 136 19.10 -1.07 -26.69
C ASN A 136 17.64 -1.39 -26.98
N GLU A 137 16.96 -0.50 -27.70
CA GLU A 137 15.54 -0.64 -28.08
C GLU A 137 15.24 -1.89 -28.91
N ARG A 138 16.25 -2.49 -29.57
CA ARG A 138 16.10 -3.71 -30.37
C ARG A 138 16.35 -4.99 -29.57
N ALA A 139 16.80 -4.89 -28.32
CA ALA A 139 17.02 -6.04 -27.46
C ALA A 139 15.69 -6.65 -26.99
N GLN A 140 15.74 -7.92 -26.59
CA GLN A 140 14.59 -8.55 -25.97
C GLN A 140 14.23 -7.85 -24.65
N PRO A 141 12.94 -7.52 -24.42
CA PRO A 141 12.49 -6.91 -23.17
C PRO A 141 12.93 -7.73 -21.95
N LEU A 142 13.21 -7.04 -20.85
CA LEU A 142 13.54 -7.70 -19.59
C LEU A 142 12.31 -8.44 -19.05
N SER A 143 12.52 -9.63 -18.51
CA SER A 143 11.51 -10.34 -17.74
C SER A 143 11.25 -9.63 -16.41
N MET A 144 10.11 -9.92 -15.77
CA MET A 144 9.76 -9.34 -14.47
C MET A 144 10.84 -9.58 -13.39
N GLU A 145 11.45 -10.77 -13.41
CA GLU A 145 12.54 -11.13 -12.50
C GLU A 145 13.82 -10.34 -12.79
N GLU A 146 14.14 -10.13 -14.08
CA GLU A 146 15.27 -9.28 -14.48
C GLU A 146 15.05 -7.82 -14.10
N ILE A 147 13.82 -7.31 -14.21
CA ILE A 147 13.45 -5.96 -13.74
C ILE A 147 13.62 -5.84 -12.23
N ALA A 148 13.21 -6.86 -11.46
CA ALA A 148 13.42 -6.89 -10.00
C ALA A 148 14.91 -6.92 -9.63
N ARG A 149 15.72 -7.70 -10.37
CA ARG A 149 17.18 -7.73 -10.21
C ARG A 149 17.81 -6.38 -10.55
N LEU A 150 17.41 -5.76 -11.66
CA LEU A 150 17.84 -4.40 -12.02
C LEU A 150 17.51 -3.40 -10.90
N GLY A 151 16.31 -3.47 -10.33
CA GLY A 151 15.91 -2.63 -9.19
C GLY A 151 16.76 -2.86 -7.93
N LEU A 152 17.16 -4.10 -7.64
CA LEU A 152 18.10 -4.38 -6.56
C LEU A 152 19.48 -3.77 -6.84
N GLY A 153 20.04 -4.00 -8.01
CA GLY A 153 21.35 -3.47 -8.37
C GLY A 153 21.39 -1.94 -8.45
N LEU A 154 20.30 -1.29 -8.88
CA LEU A 154 20.17 0.16 -8.85
C LEU A 154 20.17 0.73 -7.44
N ARG A 155 19.41 0.12 -6.52
CA ARG A 155 19.43 0.53 -5.11
C ARG A 155 20.81 0.36 -4.48
N THR A 156 21.55 -0.67 -4.88
CA THR A 156 22.94 -0.84 -4.45
C THR A 156 23.84 0.26 -5.02
N SER A 157 23.82 0.54 -6.33
CA SER A 157 24.67 1.60 -6.89
C SER A 157 24.33 2.99 -6.35
N LEU A 158 23.06 3.25 -6.06
CA LEU A 158 22.61 4.51 -5.46
C LEU A 158 22.99 4.67 -3.98
N GLN A 159 23.37 3.59 -3.26
CA GLN A 159 23.97 3.73 -1.94
C GLN A 159 25.39 4.31 -2.01
N ASP A 160 26.11 4.05 -3.10
CA ASP A 160 27.45 4.57 -3.34
C ASP A 160 27.42 5.95 -4.01
N ASP A 161 26.51 6.16 -4.98
CA ASP A 161 26.31 7.43 -5.68
C ASP A 161 24.83 7.84 -5.70
N ASP A 162 24.40 8.49 -4.62
CA ASP A 162 23.04 9.01 -4.44
C ASP A 162 22.73 10.22 -5.35
N ARG A 163 23.73 10.78 -6.04
CA ARG A 163 23.54 11.93 -6.95
C ARG A 163 23.32 11.50 -8.40
N ASN A 164 23.32 10.20 -8.68
CA ASN A 164 23.11 9.67 -10.02
C ASN A 164 21.63 9.78 -10.45
N LEU A 165 21.30 10.89 -11.12
CA LEU A 165 19.95 11.17 -11.60
C LEU A 165 19.40 10.07 -12.52
N ASN A 166 20.23 9.51 -13.40
CA ASN A 166 19.79 8.49 -14.36
C ASN A 166 19.38 7.20 -13.66
N ASP A 167 20.14 6.78 -12.64
CA ASP A 167 19.83 5.58 -11.86
C ASP A 167 18.56 5.80 -11.01
N TRP A 168 18.34 6.99 -10.44
CA TRP A 168 17.09 7.33 -9.75
C TRP A 168 15.88 7.29 -10.70
N MET A 169 16.00 7.89 -11.89
CA MET A 169 14.96 7.84 -12.91
C MET A 169 14.66 6.40 -13.37
N MET A 170 15.69 5.58 -13.54
CA MET A 170 15.52 4.19 -13.92
C MET A 170 14.89 3.36 -12.80
N LEU A 171 15.29 3.60 -11.54
CA LEU A 171 14.68 2.95 -10.38
C LEU A 171 13.20 3.33 -10.24
N GLY A 172 12.84 4.57 -10.53
CA GLY A 172 11.45 5.02 -10.59
C GLY A 172 10.63 4.24 -11.62
N ARG A 173 11.17 4.10 -12.84
CA ARG A 173 10.55 3.30 -13.92
C ARG A 173 10.45 1.82 -13.57
N VAL A 174 11.48 1.25 -12.94
CA VAL A 174 11.46 -0.12 -12.42
C VAL A 174 10.36 -0.29 -11.37
N GLY A 175 10.23 0.67 -10.45
CA GLY A 175 9.15 0.70 -9.46
C GLY A 175 7.78 0.67 -10.14
N MET A 176 7.56 1.49 -11.17
CA MET A 176 6.30 1.49 -11.94
C MET A 176 6.06 0.16 -12.65
N ALA A 177 7.07 -0.41 -13.30
CA ALA A 177 6.96 -1.69 -14.01
C ALA A 177 6.63 -2.85 -13.06
N LEU A 178 7.15 -2.81 -11.83
CA LEU A 178 6.87 -3.79 -10.78
C LEU A 178 5.58 -3.51 -10.00
N ASN A 179 4.83 -2.47 -10.37
CA ASN A 179 3.68 -1.96 -9.62
C ASN A 179 4.01 -1.68 -8.13
N ASN A 180 5.26 -1.30 -7.85
CA ASN A 180 5.74 -0.89 -6.54
C ASN A 180 5.69 0.63 -6.43
N ALA A 181 4.51 1.13 -6.06
CA ALA A 181 4.24 2.56 -5.95
C ALA A 181 5.24 3.27 -5.02
N THR A 182 5.55 2.68 -3.87
CA THR A 182 6.50 3.26 -2.90
C THR A 182 7.87 3.51 -3.52
N THR A 183 8.44 2.51 -4.22
CA THR A 183 9.76 2.66 -4.87
C THR A 183 9.70 3.68 -6.00
N ALA A 184 8.63 3.66 -6.80
CA ALA A 184 8.46 4.60 -7.90
C ALA A 184 8.40 6.04 -7.40
N THR A 185 7.52 6.32 -6.43
CA THR A 185 7.32 7.65 -5.85
C THR A 185 8.58 8.16 -5.18
N GLN A 186 9.25 7.36 -4.34
CA GLN A 186 10.49 7.77 -3.69
C GLN A 186 11.59 8.08 -4.70
N ALA A 187 11.79 7.21 -5.69
CA ALA A 187 12.86 7.38 -6.66
C ALA A 187 12.66 8.62 -7.55
N PHE A 188 11.44 8.87 -8.03
CA PHE A 188 11.16 10.09 -8.80
C PHE A 188 11.16 11.35 -7.92
N ALA A 189 10.74 11.28 -6.66
CA ALA A 189 10.86 12.40 -5.73
C ALA A 189 12.32 12.77 -5.48
N HIS A 190 13.20 11.79 -5.28
CA HIS A 190 14.64 11.99 -5.16
C HIS A 190 15.21 12.58 -6.45
N ALA A 191 14.88 12.03 -7.63
CA ALA A 191 15.28 12.59 -8.92
C ALA A 191 14.85 14.07 -9.07
N TYR A 192 13.60 14.39 -8.71
CA TYR A 192 13.06 15.75 -8.76
C TYR A 192 13.78 16.71 -7.81
N SER A 193 14.23 16.23 -6.65
CA SER A 193 15.04 17.03 -5.73
C SER A 193 16.44 17.34 -6.27
N LEU A 194 17.00 16.47 -7.11
CA LEU A 194 18.32 16.65 -7.73
C LEU A 194 18.28 17.61 -8.91
N ASP A 195 17.27 17.51 -9.78
CA ASP A 195 17.11 18.38 -10.95
C ASP A 195 15.63 18.67 -11.23
N PRO A 196 15.03 19.67 -10.56
CA PRO A 196 13.62 20.04 -10.75
C PRO A 196 13.36 20.76 -12.07
N SER A 197 14.40 21.18 -12.79
CA SER A 197 14.26 21.88 -14.08
C SER A 197 14.10 20.92 -15.26
N ASN A 198 14.64 19.71 -15.12
CA ASN A 198 14.61 18.69 -16.15
C ASN A 198 13.18 18.22 -16.45
N MET A 199 12.79 18.29 -17.72
CA MET A 199 11.44 17.96 -18.17
C MET A 199 11.09 16.48 -17.95
N ASP A 200 12.01 15.56 -18.19
CA ASP A 200 11.76 14.12 -18.00
C ASP A 200 11.57 13.77 -16.53
N VAL A 201 12.34 14.43 -15.65
CA VAL A 201 12.25 14.26 -14.20
C VAL A 201 10.91 14.79 -13.68
N ARG A 202 10.54 16.01 -14.08
CA ARG A 202 9.23 16.60 -13.75
C ARG A 202 8.08 15.71 -14.21
N LEU A 203 8.16 15.18 -15.44
CA LEU A 203 7.14 14.30 -15.98
C LEU A 203 7.06 12.98 -15.22
N GLY A 204 8.20 12.36 -14.92
CA GLY A 204 8.24 11.11 -14.15
C GLY A 204 7.67 11.27 -12.75
N TYR A 205 7.98 12.38 -12.07
CA TYR A 205 7.42 12.67 -10.75
C TYR A 205 5.93 12.98 -10.80
N ALA A 206 5.48 13.81 -11.76
CA ALA A 206 4.05 14.05 -11.96
C ALA A 206 3.29 12.74 -12.24
N GLU A 207 3.85 11.84 -13.07
CA GLU A 207 3.23 10.57 -13.41
C GLU A 207 2.98 9.69 -12.19
N VAL A 208 3.93 9.57 -11.25
CA VAL A 208 3.70 8.78 -10.03
C VAL A 208 2.71 9.45 -9.08
N LEU A 209 2.69 10.79 -9.01
CA LEU A 209 1.72 11.52 -8.20
C LEU A 209 0.27 11.32 -8.72
N THR A 210 0.06 11.28 -10.04
CA THR A 210 -1.28 10.99 -10.62
C THR A 210 -1.82 9.59 -10.31
N ARG A 211 -0.95 8.66 -9.89
CA ARG A 211 -1.34 7.30 -9.52
C ARG A 211 -1.52 7.13 -8.00
N SER A 212 -1.22 8.19 -7.23
CA SER A 212 -1.36 8.17 -5.78
C SER A 212 -2.84 8.15 -5.40
N GLY A 213 -3.15 7.47 -4.29
CA GLY A 213 -4.48 7.52 -3.69
C GLY A 213 -4.74 8.80 -2.90
N ASP A 214 -3.73 9.64 -2.70
CA ASP A 214 -3.86 10.93 -2.01
C ASP A 214 -4.38 12.01 -2.98
N PRO A 215 -5.53 12.65 -2.70
CA PRO A 215 -6.03 13.75 -3.50
C PRO A 215 -5.07 14.94 -3.63
N GLU A 216 -4.21 15.18 -2.64
CA GLU A 216 -3.27 16.30 -2.67
C GLU A 216 -2.11 16.07 -3.65
N ASP A 217 -1.61 14.84 -3.71
CA ASP A 217 -0.63 14.41 -4.73
C ASP A 217 -1.18 14.65 -6.14
N ASN A 218 -2.45 14.30 -6.37
CA ASN A 218 -3.11 14.48 -7.67
C ASN A 218 -3.28 15.96 -8.05
N LYS A 219 -3.58 16.84 -7.07
CA LYS A 219 -3.61 18.29 -7.31
C LYS A 219 -2.22 18.83 -7.64
N GLN A 220 -1.21 18.40 -6.90
CA GLN A 220 0.19 18.79 -7.15
C GLN A 220 0.63 18.35 -8.55
N ALA A 221 0.33 17.11 -8.94
CA ALA A 221 0.58 16.61 -10.29
C ALA A 221 -0.12 17.48 -11.34
N THR A 222 -1.39 17.83 -11.13
CA THR A 222 -2.14 18.72 -12.04
C THR A 222 -1.49 20.09 -12.19
N ALA A 223 -1.01 20.68 -11.10
CA ALA A 223 -0.31 21.97 -11.14
C ALA A 223 1.00 21.87 -11.94
N MET A 224 1.80 20.83 -11.70
CA MET A 224 3.03 20.57 -12.47
C MET A 224 2.74 20.34 -13.96
N LEU A 225 1.74 19.53 -14.29
CA LEU A 225 1.40 19.23 -15.68
C LEU A 225 0.90 20.48 -16.41
N ARG A 226 0.15 21.36 -15.72
CA ARG A 226 -0.27 22.66 -16.29
C ARG A 226 0.92 23.56 -16.62
N THR A 227 1.91 23.66 -15.72
CA THR A 227 3.11 24.47 -16.01
C THR A 227 3.91 23.88 -17.15
N MET A 228 4.05 22.56 -17.21
CA MET A 228 4.74 21.87 -18.30
C MET A 228 4.03 22.06 -19.65
N VAL A 229 2.69 21.99 -19.70
CA VAL A 229 1.93 22.30 -20.91
C VAL A 229 2.09 23.76 -21.31
N ALA A 230 2.21 24.70 -20.36
CA ALA A 230 2.44 26.10 -20.66
C ALA A 230 3.84 26.38 -21.25
N GLU A 231 4.84 25.58 -20.88
CA GLU A 231 6.19 25.64 -21.43
C GLU A 231 6.29 24.98 -22.82
N ASP A 232 5.64 23.82 -23.00
CA ASP A 232 5.58 23.09 -24.28
C ASP A 232 4.16 22.57 -24.55
N HIS A 233 3.43 23.31 -25.39
CA HIS A 233 2.08 22.97 -25.81
C HIS A 233 1.99 21.78 -26.78
N THR A 234 3.11 21.23 -27.24
CA THR A 234 3.16 20.18 -28.25
C THR A 234 3.46 18.80 -27.67
N ASN A 235 3.85 18.72 -26.39
CA ASN A 235 4.16 17.46 -25.74
C ASN A 235 2.88 16.63 -25.46
N VAL A 236 2.58 15.73 -26.39
CA VAL A 236 1.40 14.85 -26.34
C VAL A 236 1.36 14.01 -25.05
N ARG A 237 2.51 13.61 -24.49
CA ARG A 237 2.55 12.80 -23.26
C ARG A 237 2.09 13.61 -22.05
N VAL A 238 2.58 14.85 -21.92
CA VAL A 238 2.16 15.77 -20.84
C VAL A 238 0.68 16.10 -20.98
N LEU A 239 0.22 16.43 -22.20
CA LEU A 239 -1.20 16.70 -22.49
C LEU A 239 -2.09 15.50 -22.13
N SER A 240 -1.67 14.29 -22.49
CA SER A 240 -2.42 13.07 -22.18
C SER A 240 -2.54 12.87 -20.67
N LEU A 241 -1.44 13.00 -19.94
CA LEU A 241 -1.42 12.81 -18.49
C LEU A 241 -2.25 13.89 -17.79
N LEU A 242 -2.15 15.15 -18.22
CA LEU A 242 -2.99 16.24 -17.74
C LEU A 242 -4.47 15.94 -17.95
N ALA A 243 -4.85 15.51 -19.15
CA ALA A 243 -6.24 15.29 -19.51
C ALA A 243 -6.89 14.17 -18.68
N PHE A 244 -6.21 13.02 -18.57
CA PHE A 244 -6.71 11.90 -17.75
C PHE A 244 -6.76 12.26 -16.28
N ASN A 245 -5.71 12.86 -15.72
CA ASN A 245 -5.71 13.26 -14.32
C ASN A 245 -6.83 14.28 -14.03
N SER A 246 -7.04 15.25 -14.92
CA SER A 246 -8.11 16.24 -14.76
C SER A 246 -9.49 15.59 -14.80
N PHE A 247 -9.70 14.62 -15.70
CA PHE A 247 -10.96 13.88 -15.79
C PHE A 247 -11.26 13.08 -14.52
N GLU A 248 -10.27 12.34 -14.00
CA GLU A 248 -10.41 11.54 -12.77
C GLU A 248 -10.67 12.43 -11.55
N GLN A 249 -10.11 13.64 -11.52
CA GLN A 249 -10.33 14.63 -10.47
C GLN A 249 -11.63 15.45 -10.64
N GLY A 250 -12.43 15.19 -11.67
CA GLY A 250 -13.68 15.90 -11.95
C GLY A 250 -13.51 17.27 -12.63
N ASP A 251 -12.29 17.67 -12.98
CA ASP A 251 -12.03 18.87 -13.79
C ASP A 251 -12.22 18.54 -15.30
N TYR A 252 -13.47 18.31 -15.65
CA TYR A 252 -13.87 17.91 -17.00
C TYR A 252 -13.57 18.98 -18.05
N GLN A 253 -13.63 20.27 -17.68
CA GLN A 253 -13.31 21.37 -18.60
C GLN A 253 -11.84 21.35 -19.00
N GLN A 254 -10.94 21.19 -18.03
CA GLN A 254 -9.51 21.09 -18.30
C GLN A 254 -9.17 19.83 -19.12
N ALA A 255 -9.82 18.70 -18.81
CA ALA A 255 -9.67 17.46 -19.58
C ALA A 255 -10.05 17.65 -21.06
N ILE A 256 -11.23 18.24 -21.32
CA ILE A 256 -11.70 18.55 -22.68
C ILE A 256 -10.70 19.45 -23.41
N GLY A 257 -10.20 20.51 -22.76
CA GLY A 257 -9.24 21.43 -23.36
C GLY A 257 -7.95 20.73 -23.79
N ALA A 258 -7.35 19.92 -22.91
CA ALA A 258 -6.12 19.19 -23.19
C ALA A 258 -6.32 18.17 -24.34
N TRP A 259 -7.40 17.40 -24.32
CA TRP A 259 -7.75 16.46 -25.40
C TRP A 259 -7.99 17.14 -26.74
N GLN A 260 -8.62 18.31 -26.77
CA GLN A 260 -8.82 19.08 -28.00
C GLN A 260 -7.48 19.54 -28.60
N VAL A 261 -6.51 19.93 -27.78
CA VAL A 261 -5.15 20.24 -28.25
C VAL A 261 -4.50 18.99 -28.83
N MET A 262 -4.60 17.84 -28.16
CA MET A 262 -4.07 16.57 -28.68
C MET A 262 -4.66 16.22 -30.06
N LEU A 263 -5.97 16.39 -30.27
CA LEU A 263 -6.60 16.12 -31.57
C LEU A 263 -6.08 17.01 -32.70
N LYS A 264 -5.52 18.19 -32.40
CA LYS A 264 -4.89 19.06 -33.40
C LYS A 264 -3.46 18.65 -33.73
N LEU A 265 -2.78 17.96 -32.80
CA LEU A 265 -1.39 17.53 -32.93
C LEU A 265 -1.26 16.12 -33.53
N LEU A 266 -2.24 15.25 -33.28
CA LEU A 266 -2.21 13.87 -33.72
C LEU A 266 -2.63 13.71 -35.20
N PRO A 267 -1.99 12.80 -35.96
CA PRO A 267 -2.48 12.38 -37.27
C PRO A 267 -3.91 11.84 -37.21
N ALA A 268 -4.67 12.03 -38.29
CA ALA A 268 -6.09 11.63 -38.34
C ALA A 268 -6.31 10.11 -38.21
N ASP A 269 -5.31 9.31 -38.57
CA ASP A 269 -5.28 7.85 -38.53
C ASP A 269 -4.69 7.28 -37.23
N ASP A 270 -4.26 8.13 -36.28
CA ASP A 270 -3.75 7.69 -34.99
C ASP A 270 -4.86 6.98 -34.18
N GLN A 271 -4.56 5.77 -33.69
CA GLN A 271 -5.51 4.93 -32.95
C GLN A 271 -6.10 5.63 -31.72
N ARG A 272 -5.38 6.58 -31.12
CA ARG A 272 -5.82 7.32 -29.93
C ARG A 272 -6.92 8.33 -30.23
N VAL A 273 -7.05 8.80 -31.48
CA VAL A 273 -8.03 9.82 -31.87
C VAL A 273 -9.46 9.41 -31.53
N ALA A 274 -9.82 8.14 -31.79
CA ALA A 274 -11.16 7.63 -31.50
C ALA A 274 -11.46 7.62 -29.99
N VAL A 275 -10.46 7.24 -29.18
CA VAL A 275 -10.58 7.24 -27.71
C VAL A 275 -10.72 8.66 -27.18
N ILE A 276 -9.86 9.57 -27.64
CA ILE A 276 -9.88 10.99 -27.22
C ILE A 276 -11.23 11.64 -27.54
N LYS A 277 -11.78 11.41 -28.74
CA LYS A 277 -13.11 11.93 -29.11
C LYS A 277 -14.19 11.42 -28.17
N ARG A 278 -14.20 10.12 -27.85
CA ARG A 278 -15.16 9.53 -26.91
C ARG A 278 -15.01 10.12 -25.50
N SER A 279 -13.78 10.29 -25.03
CA SER A 279 -13.49 10.88 -23.71
C SER A 279 -13.97 12.33 -23.62
N ILE A 280 -13.82 13.12 -24.69
CA ILE A 280 -14.37 14.48 -24.77
C ILE A 280 -15.90 14.45 -24.64
N GLU A 281 -16.60 13.59 -25.38
CA GLU A 281 -18.06 13.51 -25.30
C GLU A 281 -18.53 13.07 -23.91
N GLN A 282 -17.85 12.11 -23.29
CA GLN A 282 -18.16 11.70 -21.91
C GLN A 282 -17.95 12.85 -20.92
N ALA A 283 -16.86 13.60 -21.04
CA ALA A 283 -16.60 14.75 -20.18
C ALA A 283 -17.62 15.87 -20.38
N LYS A 284 -18.08 16.12 -21.61
CA LYS A 284 -19.13 17.11 -21.89
C LYS A 284 -20.45 16.77 -21.20
N VAL A 285 -20.84 15.50 -21.20
CA VAL A 285 -22.03 15.03 -20.47
C VAL A 285 -21.92 15.36 -18.98
N GLN A 286 -20.74 15.16 -18.38
CA GLN A 286 -20.52 15.48 -16.96
C GLN A 286 -20.57 16.99 -16.69
N VAL A 287 -19.93 17.82 -17.53
CA VAL A 287 -20.03 19.28 -17.43
C VAL A 287 -21.49 19.75 -17.52
N GLY A 288 -22.25 19.17 -18.44
CA GLY A 288 -23.68 19.45 -18.60
C GLY A 288 -24.52 19.06 -17.40
N ALA A 289 -24.24 17.90 -16.79
CA ALA A 289 -24.90 17.45 -15.57
C ALA A 289 -24.70 18.42 -14.39
N GLU A 290 -23.53 19.06 -14.30
CA GLU A 290 -23.22 20.02 -13.23
C GLU A 290 -23.82 21.41 -13.48
N THR A 291 -23.91 21.85 -14.74
CA THR A 291 -24.21 23.24 -15.10
C THR A 291 -25.65 23.48 -15.55
N VAL A 292 -26.32 22.45 -16.07
CA VAL A 292 -27.62 22.55 -16.74
C VAL A 292 -28.64 21.67 -16.02
N LYS A 293 -29.66 22.30 -15.41
CA LYS A 293 -30.75 21.61 -14.71
C LYS A 293 -32.09 22.15 -15.15
N LEU A 294 -32.84 21.34 -15.89
CA LEU A 294 -34.24 21.61 -16.19
C LEU A 294 -35.10 21.10 -15.03
N SER A 295 -35.70 22.02 -14.27
CA SER A 295 -36.61 21.66 -13.19
C SER A 295 -38.02 21.50 -13.72
N VAL A 296 -38.63 20.34 -13.54
CA VAL A 296 -39.98 20.03 -14.02
C VAL A 296 -40.90 19.78 -12.82
N THR A 297 -42.02 20.49 -12.77
CA THR A 297 -43.11 20.25 -11.82
C THR A 297 -44.32 19.73 -12.56
N VAL A 298 -44.83 18.58 -12.13
CA VAL A 298 -45.96 17.88 -12.74
C VAL A 298 -47.16 17.95 -11.81
N THR A 299 -48.30 18.36 -12.36
CA THR A 299 -49.61 18.39 -11.69
C THR A 299 -50.62 17.54 -12.45
N LEU A 300 -51.71 17.16 -11.78
CA LEU A 300 -52.82 16.42 -12.37
C LEU A 300 -54.03 17.33 -12.51
N SER A 301 -54.81 17.17 -13.59
CA SER A 301 -56.18 17.70 -13.64
C SER A 301 -57.10 16.94 -12.67
N PRO A 302 -58.24 17.52 -12.26
CA PRO A 302 -59.22 16.83 -11.40
C PRO A 302 -59.72 15.50 -11.99
N GLU A 303 -59.84 15.40 -13.31
CA GLU A 303 -60.25 14.19 -14.03
C GLU A 303 -59.14 13.13 -13.99
N ALA A 304 -57.90 13.53 -14.28
CA ALA A 304 -56.74 12.64 -14.24
C ALA A 304 -56.47 12.12 -12.81
N ALA A 305 -56.66 12.97 -11.80
CA ALA A 305 -56.51 12.59 -10.39
C ALA A 305 -57.52 11.53 -9.94
N LYS A 306 -58.76 11.56 -10.46
CA LYS A 306 -59.78 10.54 -10.19
C LYS A 306 -59.50 9.22 -10.90
N ALA A 307 -58.87 9.29 -12.08
CA ALA A 307 -58.54 8.14 -12.91
C ALA A 307 -57.11 7.60 -12.67
N LEU A 308 -56.46 8.01 -11.58
CA LEU A 308 -55.08 7.63 -11.29
C LEU A 308 -54.98 6.14 -10.95
N PRO A 309 -54.15 5.35 -11.66
CA PRO A 309 -53.95 3.93 -11.37
C PRO A 309 -53.18 3.72 -10.05
N GLN A 310 -53.30 2.54 -9.44
CA GLN A 310 -52.55 2.22 -8.21
C GLN A 310 -51.05 1.99 -8.46
N GLN A 311 -50.69 1.60 -9.68
CA GLN A 311 -49.32 1.36 -10.14
C GLN A 311 -49.16 1.95 -11.54
N GLY A 312 -47.96 2.42 -11.85
CA GLY A 312 -47.65 2.99 -13.16
C GLY A 312 -46.28 3.65 -13.17
N THR A 313 -45.85 4.07 -14.36
CA THR A 313 -44.59 4.77 -14.57
C THR A 313 -44.87 6.11 -15.23
N LEU A 314 -44.29 7.18 -14.68
CA LEU A 314 -44.26 8.49 -15.29
C LEU A 314 -43.08 8.55 -16.25
N ILE A 315 -43.37 8.68 -17.54
CA ILE A 315 -42.38 8.79 -18.60
C ILE A 315 -42.33 10.25 -19.03
N VAL A 316 -41.18 10.87 -18.83
CA VAL A 316 -40.92 12.28 -19.12
C VAL A 316 -39.99 12.33 -20.32
N SER A 317 -40.42 12.97 -21.39
CA SER A 317 -39.60 13.21 -22.58
C SER A 317 -39.45 14.70 -22.83
N VAL A 318 -38.23 15.12 -23.13
CA VAL A 318 -37.91 16.51 -23.49
C VAL A 318 -37.55 16.54 -24.96
N THR A 319 -38.10 17.50 -25.71
CA THR A 319 -37.84 17.70 -27.14
C THR A 319 -37.48 19.17 -27.41
N ASP A 320 -36.85 19.44 -28.55
CA ASP A 320 -36.56 20.81 -29.01
C ASP A 320 -37.74 21.46 -29.78
N GLY A 321 -38.85 20.73 -29.92
CA GLY A 321 -40.03 21.15 -30.67
C GLY A 321 -39.92 21.05 -32.19
N THR A 322 -38.76 20.70 -32.73
CA THR A 322 -38.53 20.54 -34.19
C THR A 322 -38.47 19.08 -34.62
N ASN A 323 -37.88 18.22 -33.80
CA ASN A 323 -37.75 16.79 -34.06
C ASN A 323 -38.50 15.98 -32.98
N PRO A 324 -39.34 15.00 -33.37
CA PRO A 324 -40.11 14.19 -32.43
C PRO A 324 -39.25 13.27 -31.54
N VAL A 325 -38.00 13.01 -31.92
CA VAL A 325 -37.07 12.22 -31.10
C VAL A 325 -36.71 13.04 -29.84
N PRO A 326 -36.89 12.49 -28.63
CA PRO A 326 -36.50 13.18 -27.39
C PRO A 326 -34.99 13.43 -27.29
N VAL A 327 -34.62 14.57 -26.72
CA VAL A 327 -33.23 14.88 -26.34
C VAL A 327 -32.89 14.21 -25.01
N ALA A 328 -33.83 14.19 -24.07
CA ALA A 328 -33.68 13.58 -22.75
C ALA A 328 -34.94 12.83 -22.36
N VAL A 329 -34.76 11.71 -21.65
CA VAL A 329 -35.86 10.88 -21.14
C VAL A 329 -35.61 10.50 -19.70
N LYS A 330 -36.64 10.62 -18.85
CA LYS A 330 -36.59 10.20 -17.46
C LYS A 330 -37.84 9.39 -17.12
N GLN A 331 -37.64 8.22 -16.52
CA GLN A 331 -38.72 7.37 -16.04
C GLN A 331 -38.75 7.43 -14.51
N LEU A 332 -39.93 7.66 -13.94
CA LEU A 332 -40.13 7.74 -12.50
C LEU A 332 -41.30 6.82 -12.09
N PRO A 333 -41.19 6.10 -10.97
CA PRO A 333 -42.32 5.35 -10.45
C PRO A 333 -43.46 6.32 -10.05
N LEU A 334 -44.70 5.89 -10.28
CA LEU A 334 -45.87 6.67 -9.89
C LEU A 334 -45.81 7.05 -8.40
N SER A 335 -45.92 8.35 -8.15
CA SER A 335 -45.74 8.96 -6.83
C SER A 335 -46.87 9.94 -6.52
N ARG A 336 -46.79 10.63 -5.37
CA ARG A 336 -47.74 11.69 -5.02
C ARG A 336 -47.50 12.94 -5.87
N PHE A 337 -48.58 13.63 -6.21
CA PHE A 337 -48.56 14.89 -6.95
C PHE A 337 -48.90 16.08 -6.03
N PRO A 338 -48.38 17.29 -6.27
CA PRO A 338 -47.46 17.67 -7.35
C PRO A 338 -46.08 17.01 -7.20
N LEU A 339 -45.51 16.56 -8.32
CA LEU A 339 -44.20 15.90 -8.36
C LEU A 339 -43.18 16.86 -8.97
N SER A 340 -42.05 17.08 -8.31
CA SER A 340 -40.96 17.92 -8.84
C SER A 340 -39.66 17.12 -8.96
N PHE A 341 -38.97 17.27 -10.08
CA PHE A 341 -37.69 16.61 -10.36
C PHE A 341 -36.86 17.43 -11.35
N THR A 342 -35.57 17.13 -11.45
CA THR A 342 -34.67 17.76 -12.42
C THR A 342 -34.29 16.78 -13.53
N LEU A 343 -34.09 17.30 -14.73
CA LEU A 343 -33.33 16.63 -15.79
C LEU A 343 -32.06 17.41 -16.10
N ASP A 344 -31.05 16.68 -16.53
CA ASP A 344 -29.77 17.20 -16.97
C ASP A 344 -29.21 16.34 -18.12
N ASP A 345 -27.97 16.60 -18.56
CA ASP A 345 -27.36 15.90 -19.69
C ASP A 345 -27.12 14.40 -19.43
N SER A 346 -27.10 13.95 -18.18
CA SER A 346 -27.06 12.51 -17.86
C SER A 346 -28.32 11.77 -18.29
N ASN A 347 -29.41 12.50 -18.56
CA ASN A 347 -30.68 11.94 -19.05
C ASN A 347 -30.78 11.96 -20.58
N ALA A 348 -29.73 12.37 -21.29
CA ALA A 348 -29.73 12.42 -22.74
C ALA A 348 -29.68 11.01 -23.37
N MET A 349 -30.46 10.80 -24.44
CA MET A 349 -30.50 9.52 -25.15
C MET A 349 -29.32 9.34 -26.12
N MET A 350 -28.75 10.46 -26.60
CA MET A 350 -27.67 10.49 -27.59
C MET A 350 -26.58 11.47 -27.12
N PRO A 351 -25.29 11.08 -27.10
CA PRO A 351 -24.20 11.96 -26.68
C PRO A 351 -24.10 13.25 -27.51
N GLU A 352 -24.40 13.18 -28.81
CA GLU A 352 -24.40 14.32 -29.72
C GLU A 352 -25.61 15.25 -29.58
N ARG A 353 -26.63 14.90 -28.77
CA ARG A 353 -27.86 15.68 -28.63
C ARG A 353 -28.26 15.88 -27.17
N LEU A 354 -27.40 16.59 -26.46
CA LEU A 354 -27.53 16.93 -25.04
C LEU A 354 -28.62 17.98 -24.76
N LEU A 355 -29.10 18.02 -23.52
CA LEU A 355 -30.06 19.02 -23.05
C LEU A 355 -29.42 20.42 -23.00
N SER A 356 -28.15 20.51 -22.59
CA SER A 356 -27.34 21.73 -22.56
C SER A 356 -27.14 22.39 -23.93
N ALA A 357 -27.23 21.61 -25.01
CA ALA A 357 -27.09 22.11 -26.37
C ALA A 357 -28.39 22.74 -26.92
N GLN A 358 -29.52 22.62 -26.20
CA GLN A 358 -30.82 23.08 -26.68
C GLN A 358 -31.06 24.55 -26.35
N GLN A 359 -31.64 25.28 -27.31
CA GLN A 359 -32.05 26.68 -27.15
C GLN A 359 -33.52 26.82 -26.72
N LYS A 360 -34.32 25.79 -27.02
CA LYS A 360 -35.73 25.71 -26.67
C LYS A 360 -36.05 24.29 -26.23
N VAL A 361 -36.99 24.16 -25.30
CA VAL A 361 -37.43 22.86 -24.80
C VAL A 361 -38.95 22.81 -24.71
N LYS A 362 -39.49 21.64 -25.02
CA LYS A 362 -40.86 21.24 -24.76
C LYS A 362 -40.84 19.93 -23.98
N VAL A 363 -41.52 19.90 -22.85
CA VAL A 363 -41.63 18.74 -21.96
C VAL A 363 -42.96 18.05 -22.21
N HIS A 364 -42.90 16.76 -22.46
CA HIS A 364 -44.06 15.88 -22.55
C HIS A 364 -44.00 14.87 -21.41
N VAL A 365 -45.10 14.75 -20.66
CA VAL A 365 -45.20 13.85 -19.52
C VAL A 365 -46.35 12.90 -19.77
N ARG A 366 -46.07 11.60 -19.75
CA ARG A 366 -47.08 10.55 -19.89
C ARG A 366 -47.08 9.64 -18.68
N LEU A 367 -48.26 9.32 -18.19
CA LEU A 367 -48.50 8.30 -17.21
C LEU A 367 -48.87 7.00 -17.94
N SER A 368 -47.96 6.03 -17.91
CA SER A 368 -48.15 4.71 -18.50
C SER A 368 -48.52 3.71 -17.39
N GLN A 369 -49.58 2.94 -17.62
CA GLN A 369 -50.05 1.91 -16.68
C GLN A 369 -49.19 0.64 -16.73
N ASP A 370 -48.67 0.31 -17.91
CA ASP A 370 -47.90 -0.90 -18.21
C ASP A 370 -46.37 -0.70 -18.14
N GLY A 371 -45.91 0.54 -17.98
CA GLY A 371 -44.49 0.92 -17.98
C GLY A 371 -43.83 0.95 -19.36
N LEU A 372 -44.59 0.75 -20.45
CA LEU A 372 -44.04 0.71 -21.79
C LEU A 372 -43.79 2.12 -22.35
N ALA A 373 -42.70 2.28 -23.10
CA ALA A 373 -42.34 3.55 -23.75
C ALA A 373 -43.30 3.95 -24.89
N THR A 374 -44.06 3.00 -25.44
CA THR A 374 -45.08 3.24 -26.47
C THR A 374 -46.39 3.73 -25.84
N PRO A 375 -47.02 4.80 -26.39
CA PRO A 375 -48.35 5.25 -25.96
C PRO A 375 -49.41 4.14 -26.09
N GLN A 376 -50.21 3.94 -25.05
CA GLN A 376 -51.37 3.06 -25.07
C GLN A 376 -52.66 3.85 -24.93
N ALA A 377 -53.75 3.35 -25.52
CA ALA A 377 -55.08 3.90 -25.34
C ALA A 377 -55.43 3.93 -23.84
N GLY A 378 -55.88 5.08 -23.35
CA GLY A 378 -56.21 5.28 -21.95
C GLY A 378 -55.08 5.85 -21.08
N ASP A 379 -53.85 5.98 -21.60
CA ASP A 379 -52.76 6.65 -20.88
C ASP A 379 -53.05 8.15 -20.73
N TRP A 380 -52.71 8.70 -19.58
CA TRP A 380 -52.84 10.14 -19.33
C TRP A 380 -51.56 10.87 -19.72
N PHE A 381 -51.66 12.02 -20.36
CA PHE A 381 -50.50 12.83 -20.74
C PHE A 381 -50.75 14.34 -20.63
N GLY A 382 -49.64 15.08 -20.62
CA GLY A 382 -49.61 16.54 -20.63
C GLY A 382 -48.38 17.06 -21.36
N ASP A 383 -48.50 18.26 -21.93
CA ASP A 383 -47.44 18.93 -22.68
C ASP A 383 -47.20 20.33 -22.11
N SER A 384 -45.93 20.72 -21.97
CA SER A 384 -45.58 22.13 -21.78
C SER A 384 -45.70 22.90 -23.10
N THR A 385 -45.69 24.22 -23.01
CA THR A 385 -45.39 25.08 -24.16
C THR A 385 -43.91 24.94 -24.53
N LEU A 386 -43.59 25.22 -25.80
CA LEU A 386 -42.21 25.36 -26.24
C LEU A 386 -41.66 26.68 -25.69
N GLN A 387 -40.66 26.60 -24.83
CA GLN A 387 -40.06 27.77 -24.19
C GLN A 387 -38.56 27.84 -24.45
N ALA A 388 -37.99 29.04 -24.34
CA ALA A 388 -36.55 29.22 -24.38
C ALA A 388 -35.88 28.52 -23.19
N TYR A 389 -34.68 28.00 -23.41
CA TYR A 389 -33.92 27.25 -22.42
C TYR A 389 -32.48 27.76 -22.36
N SER A 390 -32.02 28.06 -21.15
CA SER A 390 -30.66 28.50 -20.84
C SER A 390 -30.01 27.68 -19.71
N GLY A 391 -30.70 26.64 -19.22
CA GLY A 391 -30.15 25.67 -18.28
C GLY A 391 -30.60 25.81 -16.83
N LYS A 392 -31.54 26.72 -16.52
CA LYS A 392 -32.02 26.97 -15.13
C LYS A 392 -33.54 27.14 -15.03
N GLU A 393 -34.25 26.92 -16.13
CA GLU A 393 -35.67 27.17 -16.20
C GLU A 393 -36.48 26.12 -15.42
N GLN A 394 -37.62 26.58 -14.92
CA GLN A 394 -38.66 25.73 -14.36
C GLN A 394 -39.78 25.56 -15.38
N VAL A 395 -40.21 24.32 -15.60
CA VAL A 395 -41.31 23.96 -16.49
C VAL A 395 -42.41 23.31 -15.66
N SER A 396 -43.63 23.86 -15.76
CA SER A 396 -44.81 23.22 -15.19
C SER A 396 -45.55 22.46 -16.28
N VAL A 397 -45.91 21.21 -16.01
CA VAL A 397 -46.74 20.37 -16.89
C VAL A 397 -47.95 19.90 -16.13
N GLN A 398 -49.13 20.16 -16.65
CA GLN A 398 -50.37 19.57 -16.15
C GLN A 398 -50.75 18.39 -17.04
N ILE A 399 -50.98 17.24 -16.43
CA ILE A 399 -51.52 16.05 -17.10
C ILE A 399 -53.04 16.22 -17.13
N ASP A 400 -53.59 16.44 -18.32
CA ASP A 400 -54.99 16.81 -18.54
C ASP A 400 -55.66 16.08 -19.72
N LYS A 401 -54.89 15.35 -20.53
CA LYS A 401 -55.37 14.64 -21.73
C LYS A 401 -55.21 13.15 -21.58
N GLN A 402 -56.02 12.41 -22.34
CA GLN A 402 -55.95 10.96 -22.43
C GLN A 402 -55.65 10.54 -23.87
N VAL A 403 -54.79 9.54 -24.04
CA VAL A 403 -54.55 8.92 -25.34
C VAL A 403 -55.84 8.22 -25.78
N PRO A 404 -56.35 8.54 -26.98
CA PRO A 404 -57.65 8.05 -27.45
C PRO A 404 -57.71 6.54 -27.70
#